data_AF-A0A0G0CW40-F1
#
_entry.id   AF-A0A0G0CW40-F1
#
_cell.length_a   1.000
_cell.length_b   1.000
_cell.length_c   1.000
_cell.angle_alpha   90.00
_cell.angle_beta   90.00
_cell.angle_gamma   90.00
#
_symmetry.space_group_name_H-M   'P 1'
#
loop_
_entity.id
_entity.type
_entity.pdbx_description
1 polymer ?
#
loop_
_entity_poly.entity_id
_entity_poly.type
_entity_poly.pdbx_seq_one_letter_code
_entity_poly.pdbx_strand_id
1 'polypeptide(L)'
;NLGPERKGGLLARLGVWFLTKEFNLLFNTDITDLWTCYKLFPKEAIIHFPNGGFESEISFSSLLIKNGFDISEVPISYNSPRTKKEGKKIRYRHGIQSIFLLLKEKFKKVN
;
A
#
# COMPACT_ATOMS: atom_id res chain seq x y z
N ASN A 1 21.71 -15.81 13.21
CA ASN A 1 20.88 -16.82 13.90
C ASN A 1 19.44 -16.34 14.00
N LEU A 2 18.58 -16.72 13.04
CA LEU A 2 17.20 -16.23 12.95
C LEU A 2 16.22 -17.40 13.09
N GLY A 3 15.36 -17.34 14.12
CA GLY A 3 14.47 -18.44 14.52
C GLY A 3 13.23 -18.66 13.62
N PRO A 4 12.58 -19.83 13.75
CA PRO A 4 11.55 -20.35 12.84
C PRO A 4 10.22 -19.55 12.81
N GLU A 5 9.98 -18.65 13.76
CA GLU A 5 8.74 -17.84 13.81
C GLU A 5 8.67 -16.73 12.74
N ARG A 6 9.76 -16.45 12.02
CA ARG A 6 9.80 -15.42 10.95
C ARG A 6 9.23 -15.86 9.59
N LYS A 7 8.77 -17.10 9.43
CA LYS A 7 8.28 -17.62 8.12
C LYS A 7 7.06 -16.86 7.57
N GLY A 8 6.32 -16.11 8.40
CA GLY A 8 5.21 -15.24 7.95
C GLY A 8 5.61 -13.89 7.34
N GLY A 9 6.92 -13.55 7.34
CA GLY A 9 7.42 -12.28 6.85
C GLY A 9 7.68 -12.25 5.35
N LEU A 10 8.34 -13.27 4.80
CA LEU A 10 8.84 -13.22 3.42
C LEU A 10 7.70 -13.22 2.39
N LEU A 11 6.73 -14.13 2.49
CA LEU A 11 5.58 -14.17 1.58
C LEU A 11 4.75 -12.89 1.64
N ALA A 12 4.55 -12.34 2.83
CA ALA A 12 3.84 -11.08 3.00
C ALA A 12 4.63 -9.92 2.36
N ARG A 13 5.96 -9.88 2.53
CA ARG A 13 6.83 -8.88 1.90
C ARG A 13 6.83 -9.00 0.38
N LEU A 14 6.89 -10.22 -0.15
CA LEU A 14 6.78 -10.47 -1.59
C LEU A 14 5.42 -10.05 -2.14
N GLY A 15 4.34 -10.27 -1.38
CA GLY A 15 3.01 -9.79 -1.76
C GLY A 15 2.92 -8.26 -1.82
N VAL A 16 3.44 -7.55 -0.82
CA VAL A 16 3.49 -6.07 -0.83
C VAL A 16 4.40 -5.57 -1.96
N TRP A 17 5.56 -6.20 -2.16
CA TRP A 17 6.47 -5.88 -3.27
C TRP A 17 5.79 -6.03 -4.62
N PHE A 18 5.06 -7.14 -4.83
CA PHE A 18 4.30 -7.38 -6.06
C PHE A 18 3.25 -6.29 -6.28
N LEU A 19 2.43 -5.99 -5.26
CA LEU A 19 1.40 -4.95 -5.34
C LEU A 19 2.00 -3.56 -5.61
N THR A 20 3.18 -3.28 -5.05
CA THR A 20 3.90 -2.03 -5.30
C THR A 20 4.36 -1.96 -6.76
N LYS A 21 4.89 -3.07 -7.32
CA LYS A 21 5.25 -3.11 -8.74
C LYS A 21 4.05 -3.00 -9.68
N GLU A 22 2.92 -3.60 -9.31
CA GLU A 22 1.66 -3.42 -10.03
C GLU A 22 1.22 -1.95 -10.02
N PHE A 23 1.25 -1.29 -8.86
CA PHE A 23 0.94 0.14 -8.75
C PHE A 23 1.87 1.00 -9.62
N ASN A 24 3.18 0.78 -9.53
CA ASN A 24 4.17 1.49 -10.33
C ASN A 24 3.90 1.36 -11.83
N LEU A 25 3.59 0.14 -12.29
CA LEU A 25 3.24 -0.12 -13.69
C LEU A 25 1.95 0.59 -14.11
N LEU A 26 0.91 0.53 -13.29
CA LEU A 26 -0.40 1.10 -13.63
C LEU A 26 -0.39 2.63 -13.58
N PHE A 27 0.32 3.23 -12.63
CA PHE A 27 0.28 4.67 -12.37
C PHE A 27 1.55 5.41 -12.80
N ASN A 28 2.49 4.72 -13.46
CA ASN A 28 3.76 5.27 -13.93
C ASN A 28 4.55 5.97 -12.82
N THR A 29 4.78 5.25 -11.71
CA THR A 29 5.56 5.70 -10.55
C THR A 29 6.71 4.75 -10.27
N ASP A 30 7.62 5.12 -9.37
CA ASP A 30 8.84 4.36 -9.06
C ASP A 30 9.03 4.08 -7.55
N ILE A 31 7.96 4.18 -6.76
CA ILE A 31 8.02 3.97 -5.31
C ILE A 31 8.46 2.54 -4.91
N THR A 32 9.09 2.43 -3.74
CA THR A 32 9.60 1.18 -3.18
C THR A 32 8.62 0.46 -2.27
N ASP A 33 7.70 1.18 -1.63
CA ASP A 33 6.65 0.61 -0.78
C ASP A 33 5.34 1.40 -0.89
N LEU A 34 4.28 0.76 -1.37
CA LEU A 34 2.94 1.36 -1.39
C LEU A 34 2.26 1.34 -0.01
N TRP A 35 2.58 0.36 0.84
CA TRP A 35 1.89 0.06 2.10
C TRP A 35 2.68 0.50 3.33
N THR A 36 3.08 1.78 3.33
CA THR A 36 3.95 2.35 4.35
C THR A 36 3.26 2.56 5.71
N CYS A 37 1.93 2.57 5.73
CA CYS A 37 1.07 2.89 6.88
C CYS A 37 1.23 4.32 7.42
N TYR A 38 2.11 5.12 6.82
CA TYR A 38 2.34 6.52 7.16
C TYR A 38 2.43 7.31 5.85
N LYS A 39 1.56 8.31 5.73
CA LYS A 39 1.57 9.29 4.64
C LYS A 39 1.39 10.68 5.22
N LEU A 40 2.30 11.56 4.85
CA LEU A 40 2.15 12.99 5.04
C LEU A 40 1.70 13.58 3.70
N PHE A 41 0.66 14.40 3.71
CA PHE A 41 0.09 14.99 2.51
C PHE A 41 -0.38 16.42 2.81
N PRO A 42 -0.41 17.31 1.80
CA PRO A 42 -0.88 18.68 1.98
C PRO A 42 -2.38 18.68 2.25
N LYS A 43 -2.89 19.76 2.88
CA LYS A 43 -4.29 19.81 3.32
C LYS A 43 -5.27 19.61 2.16
N GLU A 44 -4.93 20.10 0.98
CA GLU A 44 -5.74 20.04 -0.23
C GLU A 44 -5.99 18.59 -0.68
N ALA A 45 -5.05 17.68 -0.40
CA ALA A 45 -5.20 16.26 -0.73
C ALA A 45 -6.26 15.54 0.13
N ILE A 46 -6.74 16.14 1.23
CA ILE A 46 -7.72 15.50 2.12
C ILE A 46 -9.03 15.15 1.41
N ILE A 47 -9.42 15.91 0.38
CA ILE A 47 -10.65 15.67 -0.39
C ILE A 47 -10.64 14.32 -1.11
N HIS A 48 -9.45 13.77 -1.35
CA HIS A 48 -9.26 12.48 -2.00
C HIS A 48 -9.17 11.33 -1.00
N PHE A 49 -9.12 11.59 0.31
CA PHE A 49 -8.98 10.56 1.33
C PHE A 49 -10.24 9.70 1.42
N PRO A 50 -10.20 8.43 1.00
CA PRO A 50 -11.38 7.59 0.96
C PRO A 50 -11.68 7.02 2.35
N ASN A 51 -12.97 6.92 2.69
CA ASN A 51 -13.40 6.12 3.84
C ASN A 51 -13.14 4.64 3.56
N GLY A 52 -12.63 3.89 4.53
CA GLY A 52 -12.47 2.44 4.40
C GLY A 52 -11.46 1.81 5.34
N GLY A 53 -11.15 0.55 5.05
CA GLY A 53 -10.10 -0.22 5.71
C GLY A 53 -8.76 -0.10 4.99
N PHE A 54 -8.04 -1.21 4.90
CA PHE A 54 -6.70 -1.27 4.28
C PHE A 54 -6.68 -0.85 2.81
N GLU A 55 -7.78 -1.07 2.10
CA GLU A 55 -7.99 -0.66 0.72
C GLU A 55 -7.94 0.86 0.49
N SER A 56 -8.20 1.65 1.53
CA SER A 56 -8.17 3.12 1.46
C SER A 56 -6.80 3.64 1.00
N GLU A 57 -5.71 2.97 1.40
CA GLU A 57 -4.34 3.33 1.03
C GLU A 57 -4.11 3.29 -0.50
N ILE A 58 -4.66 2.26 -1.15
CA ILE A 58 -4.56 2.07 -2.60
C ILE A 58 -5.37 3.13 -3.31
N SER A 59 -6.64 3.29 -2.92
CA SER A 59 -7.53 4.29 -3.54
C SER A 59 -6.98 5.71 -3.33
N PHE A 60 -6.48 6.02 -2.15
CA PHE A 60 -5.90 7.34 -1.85
C PHE A 60 -4.69 7.61 -2.73
N SER A 61 -3.69 6.71 -2.73
CA SER A 61 -2.47 6.89 -3.53
C SER A 61 -2.77 6.96 -5.03
N SER A 62 -3.71 6.14 -5.51
CA SER A 62 -4.16 6.15 -6.91
C SER A 62 -4.80 7.48 -7.29
N LEU A 63 -5.65 8.03 -6.41
CA LEU A 63 -6.30 9.33 -6.63
C LEU A 63 -5.28 10.47 -6.61
N LEU A 64 -4.30 10.45 -5.70
CA LEU A 64 -3.26 11.48 -5.65
C LEU A 64 -2.48 11.56 -6.96
N ILE A 65 -1.94 10.43 -7.45
CA ILE A 65 -1.21 10.43 -8.73
C ILE A 65 -2.09 10.91 -9.88
N LYS A 66 -3.34 10.47 -9.90
CA LYS A 66 -4.32 10.88 -10.92
C LYS A 66 -4.68 12.35 -10.90
N ASN A 67 -4.54 13.01 -9.74
CA ASN A 67 -4.78 14.44 -9.57
C ASN A 67 -3.47 15.25 -9.63
N GLY A 68 -2.38 14.67 -10.16
CA GLY A 68 -1.13 15.38 -10.40
C GLY A 68 -0.27 15.62 -9.16
N PHE A 69 -0.53 14.90 -8.06
CA PHE A 69 0.37 14.91 -6.92
C PHE A 69 1.53 13.96 -7.15
N ASP A 70 2.73 14.38 -6.76
CA ASP A 70 3.92 13.55 -6.73
C ASP A 70 4.07 12.86 -5.36
N ILE A 71 4.65 11.65 -5.35
CA ILE A 71 4.94 10.90 -4.14
C ILE A 71 6.46 10.88 -3.94
N SER A 72 6.92 11.29 -2.76
CA SER A 72 8.31 11.17 -2.33
C SER A 72 8.43 10.24 -1.13
N GLU A 73 9.43 9.37 -1.14
CA GLU A 73 9.64 8.40 -0.06
C GLU A 73 10.64 8.89 0.98
N VAL A 74 10.29 8.70 2.25
CA VAL A 74 11.17 8.92 3.39
C VAL A 74 11.32 7.59 4.14
N PRO A 75 12.53 7.13 4.47
CA PRO A 75 12.73 5.85 5.14
C PRO A 75 11.99 5.76 6.49
N ILE A 76 11.24 4.67 6.69
CA ILE A 76 10.54 4.37 7.94
C ILE A 76 11.22 3.19 8.63
N SER A 77 11.57 3.35 9.90
CA SER A 77 12.16 2.29 10.72
C SER A 77 11.18 1.81 11.79
N TYR A 78 11.06 0.49 11.93
CA TYR A 78 10.25 -0.16 12.96
C TYR A 78 11.15 -1.01 13.86
N ASN A 79 10.90 -0.98 15.17
CA ASN A 79 11.67 -1.77 16.14
C ASN A 79 11.49 -3.29 15.93
N SER A 80 10.27 -3.72 15.62
CA SER A 80 9.96 -5.13 15.35
C SER A 80 8.70 -5.27 14.49
N PRO A 81 8.70 -6.12 13.44
CA PRO A 81 7.48 -6.43 12.71
C PRO A 81 6.50 -7.22 13.59
N ARG A 82 5.20 -6.88 13.52
CA ARG A 82 4.17 -7.62 14.27
C ARG A 82 4.02 -9.07 13.80
N THR A 83 3.98 -10.00 14.74
CA THR A 83 3.66 -11.41 14.50
C THR A 83 2.14 -11.63 14.35
N LYS A 84 1.74 -12.83 13.91
CA LYS A 84 0.32 -13.22 13.89
C LYS A 84 -0.27 -13.23 15.31
N LYS A 85 0.49 -13.70 16.31
CA LYS A 85 0.09 -13.76 17.73
C LYS A 85 -0.11 -12.35 18.30
N GLU A 86 0.74 -11.41 17.90
CA GLU A 86 0.62 -9.98 18.23
C GLU A 86 -0.51 -9.27 17.48
N GLY A 87 -1.42 -9.99 16.80
CA GLY A 87 -2.63 -9.41 16.21
C GLY A 87 -2.44 -8.80 14.81
N LYS A 88 -1.54 -9.35 13.98
CA LYS A 88 -1.45 -8.98 12.56
C LYS A 88 -2.78 -9.25 11.84
N LYS A 89 -3.48 -8.18 11.44
CA LYS A 89 -4.84 -8.25 10.84
C LYS A 89 -4.85 -8.57 9.34
N ILE A 90 -3.76 -8.31 8.62
CA ILE A 90 -3.67 -8.56 7.18
C ILE A 90 -3.67 -10.06 6.86
N ARG A 91 -4.36 -10.41 5.77
CA ARG A 91 -4.64 -11.79 5.31
C ARG A 91 -4.53 -11.82 3.79
N TYR A 92 -4.26 -13.00 3.20
CA TYR A 92 -4.07 -13.16 1.74
C TYR A 92 -5.24 -12.62 0.90
N ARG A 93 -6.48 -12.74 1.40
CA ARG A 93 -7.68 -12.20 0.74
C ARG A 93 -7.61 -10.69 0.50
N HIS A 94 -6.96 -9.93 1.39
CA HIS A 94 -6.77 -8.49 1.20
C HIS A 94 -5.79 -8.22 0.06
N GLY A 95 -4.80 -9.10 -0.15
CA GLY A 95 -3.90 -9.01 -1.30
C GLY A 95 -4.65 -9.23 -2.62
N ILE A 96 -5.48 -10.27 -2.71
CA ILE A 96 -6.33 -10.51 -3.89
C ILE A 96 -7.27 -9.33 -4.15
N GLN A 97 -7.92 -8.82 -3.10
CA GLN A 97 -8.77 -7.62 -3.20
C GLN A 97 -7.99 -6.40 -3.68
N SER A 98 -6.73 -6.25 -3.25
CA SER A 98 -5.86 -5.13 -3.64
C SER A 98 -5.53 -5.15 -5.13
N ILE A 99 -5.28 -6.33 -5.72
CA ILE A 99 -5.04 -6.48 -7.17
C ILE A 99 -6.25 -5.97 -7.96
N PHE A 100 -7.44 -6.47 -7.63
CA PHE A 100 -8.68 -6.02 -8.30
C PHE A 100 -8.93 -4.52 -8.10
N LEU A 101 -8.62 -4.00 -6.92
CA LEU A 101 -8.79 -2.58 -6.64
C LEU A 101 -7.82 -1.71 -7.42
N LEU A 102 -6.54 -2.10 -7.55
CA LEU A 102 -5.55 -1.37 -8.35
C LEU A 102 -5.99 -1.25 -9.81
N LEU A 103 -6.43 -2.36 -10.40
CA LEU A 103 -6.98 -2.38 -11.75
C LEU A 103 -8.24 -1.50 -11.85
N LYS A 104 -9.17 -1.62 -10.90
CA LYS A 104 -10.38 -0.78 -10.86
C LYS A 104 -10.02 0.70 -10.78
N GLU A 105 -9.11 1.06 -9.88
CA GLU A 105 -8.68 2.45 -9.71
C GLU A 105 -8.00 2.97 -10.96
N LYS A 106 -7.15 2.19 -11.65
CA LYS A 106 -6.56 2.61 -12.94
C LYS A 106 -7.61 3.04 -13.95
N PHE A 107 -8.67 2.26 -14.15
CA PHE A 107 -9.70 2.53 -15.16
C PHE A 107 -10.83 3.47 -14.70
N LYS A 108 -10.89 3.79 -13.40
CA LYS A 108 -11.85 4.77 -12.87
C LYS A 108 -11.56 6.17 -13.43
N LYS A 109 -12.56 6.87 -13.95
CA LYS A 109 -12.42 8.26 -14.37
C LYS A 109 -12.22 9.17 -13.15
N VAL A 110 -11.34 10.15 -13.30
CA VAL A 110 -11.24 11.28 -12.37
C VAL A 110 -12.32 12.26 -12.78
N ASN A 111 -13.17 12.67 -11.84
CA ASN A 111 -14.19 13.70 -12.07
C ASN A 111 -13.61 15.08 -11.81
#